data_AF-A0A368GLD7-F1
#
_entry.id   AF-A0A368GLD7-F1
#
_cell.length_a   1.000
_cell.length_b   1.000
_cell.length_c   1.000
_cell.angle_alpha   90.00
_cell.angle_beta   90.00
_cell.angle_gamma   90.00
#
_symmetry.space_group_name_H-M   'P 1'
#
loop_
_entity.id
_entity.type
_entity.pdbx_description
1 polymer ?
#
loop_
_entity_poly.entity_id
_entity_poly.type
_entity_poly.pdbx_seq_one_letter_code
_entity_poly.pdbx_strand_id
1 'polypeptide(L)'
;MRAAAQLRLLLWKNWLQQIRTPWNTLSYFIFSLALICISLGAMIVLKDDFEKDHDISIYSGWPVMGSAYDFITPTNKSVPDSAILDLTSIMSNTSTDCVFLNVTQEGVDAIHLNVKLIYTPITASTRKIMELVQKRYSITITNPLALIYGQHDNSTQNDATMSFRSSMSIQGEFSHRAFKR
;
A
#
# COMPACT_ATOMS: atom_id res chain seq x y z
N MET A 1 12.74 -3.56 79.25
CA MET A 1 13.02 -4.65 78.28
C MET A 1 12.13 -4.66 77.04
N ARG A 2 10.87 -4.14 77.06
CA ARG A 2 9.96 -4.13 75.89
C ARG A 2 10.42 -3.26 74.69
N ALA A 3 11.10 -2.15 74.95
CA ALA A 3 11.56 -1.23 73.89
C ALA A 3 12.61 -1.86 72.94
N ALA A 4 13.51 -2.70 73.46
CA ALA A 4 14.52 -3.38 72.64
C ALA A 4 13.90 -4.44 71.71
N ALA A 5 12.84 -5.13 72.16
CA ALA A 5 12.10 -6.08 71.35
C ALA A 5 11.32 -5.39 70.21
N GLN A 6 10.74 -4.22 70.48
CA GLN A 6 10.09 -3.39 69.45
C GLN A 6 11.09 -2.80 68.45
N LEU A 7 12.27 -2.36 68.90
CA LEU A 7 13.33 -1.85 68.01
C LEU A 7 13.84 -2.95 67.06
N ARG A 8 14.00 -4.19 67.55
CA ARG A 8 14.37 -5.34 66.72
C ARG A 8 13.30 -5.67 65.68
N LEU A 9 12.02 -5.62 66.04
CA LEU A 9 10.92 -5.83 65.10
C LEU A 9 10.86 -4.73 64.03
N LEU A 10 11.12 -3.48 64.40
CA LEU A 10 11.17 -2.36 63.44
C LEU A 10 12.37 -2.48 62.48
N LEU A 11 13.54 -2.88 62.98
CA LEU A 11 14.70 -3.15 62.14
C LEU A 11 14.45 -4.31 61.18
N TRP A 12 13.83 -5.40 61.66
CA TRP A 12 13.49 -6.55 60.84
C TRP A 12 12.46 -6.20 59.75
N LYS A 13 11.47 -5.37 60.08
CA LYS A 13 10.47 -4.87 59.12
C LYS A 13 11.10 -3.97 58.07
N ASN A 14 12.00 -3.07 58.45
CA ASN A 14 12.71 -2.17 57.53
C ASN A 14 13.64 -2.96 56.59
N TRP A 15 14.34 -3.97 57.12
CA TRP A 15 15.22 -4.84 56.33
C TRP A 15 14.44 -5.68 55.30
N LEU A 16 13.33 -6.31 55.70
CA LEU A 16 12.46 -7.05 54.77
C LEU A 16 11.85 -6.12 53.71
N GLN A 17 11.52 -4.88 54.07
CA GLN A 17 10.99 -3.89 53.14
C GLN A 17 12.07 -3.39 52.15
N GLN A 18 13.33 -3.27 52.58
CA GLN A 18 14.46 -2.96 51.70
C GLN A 18 14.78 -4.07 50.69
N ILE A 19 14.48 -5.33 50.98
CA ILE A 19 14.68 -6.45 50.04
C ILE A 19 13.51 -6.59 49.05
N ARG A 20 12.28 -6.28 49.49
CA ARG A 20 11.08 -6.41 48.65
C ARG A 20 10.99 -5.33 47.57
N THR A 21 11.43 -4.12 47.89
CA THR A 21 11.41 -2.97 46.96
C THR A 21 12.26 -3.18 45.70
N PRO A 22 13.55 -3.59 45.76
CA PRO A 22 14.38 -3.80 44.58
C PRO A 22 13.90 -4.98 43.73
N TRP A 23 13.31 -6.02 44.33
CA TRP A 23 12.70 -7.11 43.56
C TRP A 23 11.53 -6.62 42.71
N ASN A 24 10.70 -5.73 43.26
CA ASN A 24 9.60 -5.13 42.52
C ASN A 24 10.12 -4.27 41.36
N THR A 25 11.11 -3.41 41.62
CA THR A 25 11.76 -2.58 40.59
C THR A 25 12.41 -3.41 39.48
N LEU A 26 13.08 -4.50 39.84
CA LEU A 26 13.73 -5.42 38.90
C LEU A 26 12.69 -6.12 38.00
N SER A 27 11.53 -6.48 38.54
CA SER A 27 10.44 -7.08 37.75
C SER A 27 9.88 -6.12 36.69
N TYR A 28 9.72 -4.83 37.01
CA TYR A 28 9.26 -3.82 36.04
C TYR A 28 10.29 -3.58 34.93
N PHE A 29 11.58 -3.59 35.27
CA PHE A 29 12.65 -3.47 34.29
C PHE A 29 12.68 -4.66 33.33
N ILE A 30 12.59 -5.89 33.86
CA ILE A 30 12.53 -7.11 33.05
C ILE A 30 11.29 -7.13 32.16
N PHE A 31 10.13 -6.72 32.69
CA PHE A 31 8.90 -6.64 31.90
C PHE A 31 9.04 -5.64 30.74
N SER A 32 9.64 -4.48 30.99
CA SER A 32 9.90 -3.48 29.96
C SER A 32 10.87 -4.01 28.90
N LEU A 33 11.92 -4.72 29.30
CA LEU A 33 12.89 -5.33 28.40
C LEU A 33 12.26 -6.46 27.57
N ALA A 34 11.39 -7.27 28.18
CA ALA A 34 10.65 -8.33 27.50
C ALA A 34 9.74 -7.78 26.42
N LEU A 35 8.97 -6.70 26.70
CA LEU A 35 8.11 -6.07 25.69
C LEU A 35 8.91 -5.54 24.49
N ILE A 36 10.06 -4.90 24.74
CA ILE A 36 10.95 -4.41 23.67
C ILE A 36 11.48 -5.59 22.85
N CYS A 37 12.00 -6.63 23.49
CA CYS A 37 12.52 -7.82 22.82
C CYS A 37 11.44 -8.56 22.01
N ILE A 38 10.20 -8.62 22.50
CA ILE A 38 9.09 -9.22 21.76
C ILE A 38 8.78 -8.40 20.51
N SER A 39 8.72 -7.07 20.62
CA SER A 39 8.44 -6.21 19.45
C SER A 39 9.55 -6.28 18.39
N LEU A 40 10.82 -6.19 18.79
CA LEU A 40 11.96 -6.26 17.88
C LEU A 40 12.16 -7.68 17.34
N GLY A 41 11.98 -8.69 18.19
CA GLY A 41 12.05 -10.09 17.79
C GLY A 41 10.97 -10.45 16.76
N ALA A 42 9.75 -9.96 16.95
CA ALA A 42 8.68 -10.12 15.96
C ALA A 42 9.05 -9.44 14.63
N MET A 43 9.59 -8.22 14.66
CA MET A 43 10.03 -7.53 13.44
C MET A 43 11.13 -8.31 12.70
N ILE A 44 12.09 -8.91 13.42
CA ILE A 44 13.17 -9.70 12.82
C ILE A 44 12.64 -11.02 12.26
N VAL A 45 11.78 -11.73 12.99
CA VAL A 45 11.23 -13.02 12.54
C VAL A 45 10.35 -12.84 11.30
N LEU A 46 9.56 -11.77 11.26
CA LEU A 46 8.67 -11.47 10.15
C LEU A 46 9.38 -10.77 8.99
N LYS A 47 10.66 -10.42 9.15
CA LYS A 47 11.45 -9.71 8.14
C LYS A 47 11.44 -10.46 6.82
N ASP A 48 11.69 -11.76 6.81
CA ASP A 48 11.81 -12.53 5.56
C ASP A 48 10.47 -12.71 4.84
N ASP A 49 9.34 -12.63 5.56
CA ASP A 49 8.01 -12.71 4.99
C ASP A 49 7.58 -11.37 4.34
N PHE A 50 7.99 -10.23 4.92
CA PHE A 50 7.59 -8.89 4.47
C PHE A 50 8.64 -8.15 3.63
N GLU A 51 9.93 -8.28 3.94
CA GLU A 51 11.06 -7.70 3.21
C GLU A 51 11.62 -8.74 2.23
N LYS A 52 10.89 -8.98 1.15
CA LYS A 52 11.42 -9.76 0.02
C LYS A 52 12.29 -8.87 -0.85
N ASP A 53 13.57 -9.23 -0.97
CA ASP A 53 14.42 -8.66 -1.99
C ASP A 53 13.98 -9.19 -3.36
N HIS A 54 13.45 -8.28 -4.16
CA HIS A 54 13.02 -8.56 -5.52
C HIS A 54 14.16 -8.24 -6.48
N ASP A 55 14.68 -9.27 -7.17
CA ASP A 55 15.70 -9.07 -8.19
C ASP A 55 15.09 -8.36 -9.40
N ILE A 56 15.51 -7.10 -9.58
CA ILE A 56 15.04 -6.20 -10.65
C ILE A 56 15.29 -6.81 -12.04
N SER A 57 16.32 -7.66 -12.19
CA SER A 57 16.68 -8.26 -13.49
C SER A 57 15.64 -9.27 -14.00
N ILE A 58 14.79 -9.80 -13.12
CA ILE A 58 13.74 -10.77 -13.45
C ILE A 58 12.47 -10.07 -13.96
N TYR A 59 12.29 -8.78 -13.65
CA TYR A 59 11.12 -8.03 -14.05
C TYR A 59 11.27 -7.46 -15.46
N SER A 60 10.27 -7.72 -16.30
CA SER A 60 10.16 -7.05 -17.60
C SER A 60 9.90 -5.56 -17.38
N GLY A 61 10.63 -4.72 -18.11
CA GLY A 61 10.46 -3.28 -18.06
C GLY A 61 9.04 -2.89 -18.47
N TRP A 62 8.39 -2.03 -17.70
CA TRP A 62 7.06 -1.54 -18.02
C TRP A 62 7.10 -0.58 -19.22
N PRO A 63 6.28 -0.79 -20.27
CA PRO A 63 6.15 0.18 -21.34
C PRO A 63 5.38 1.42 -20.85
N VAL A 64 6.09 2.51 -20.57
CA VAL A 64 5.46 3.77 -20.13
C VAL A 64 5.08 4.62 -21.35
N MET A 65 3.79 4.71 -21.63
CA MET A 65 3.23 5.57 -22.69
C MET A 65 2.86 6.95 -22.17
N GLY A 66 2.68 7.11 -20.86
CA GLY A 66 2.30 8.38 -20.23
C GLY A 66 0.83 8.73 -20.46
N SER A 67 -0.04 7.72 -20.45
CA SER A 67 -1.48 7.83 -20.70
C SER A 67 -2.24 6.70 -20.00
N ALA A 68 -3.58 6.72 -20.05
CA ALA A 68 -4.39 5.68 -19.39
C ALA A 68 -4.14 4.25 -19.92
N TYR A 69 -3.48 4.08 -21.08
CA TYR A 69 -3.02 2.79 -21.56
C TYR A 69 -2.06 2.11 -20.59
N ASP A 70 -1.29 2.88 -19.81
CA ASP A 70 -0.33 2.34 -18.83
C ASP A 70 -1.01 1.48 -17.75
N PHE A 71 -2.31 1.70 -17.47
CA PHE A 71 -3.05 0.91 -16.49
C PHE A 71 -3.38 -0.50 -16.98
N ILE A 72 -3.54 -0.67 -18.29
CA ILE A 72 -4.09 -1.88 -18.89
C ILE A 72 -3.06 -2.65 -19.73
N THR A 73 -1.90 -2.03 -19.99
CA THR A 73 -0.85 -2.62 -20.80
C THR A 73 0.00 -3.54 -19.91
N PRO A 74 0.11 -4.85 -20.23
CA PRO A 74 0.93 -5.77 -19.46
C PRO A 74 2.42 -5.55 -19.72
N THR A 75 3.28 -5.93 -18.77
CA THR A 75 4.74 -5.90 -18.97
C THR A 75 5.20 -6.93 -19.99
N ASN A 76 4.44 -8.03 -20.10
CA ASN A 76 4.66 -9.08 -21.08
C ASN A 76 3.32 -9.47 -21.70
N LYS A 77 3.23 -9.45 -23.04
CA LYS A 77 2.01 -9.84 -23.78
C LYS A 77 1.59 -11.29 -23.52
N SER A 78 2.53 -12.15 -23.14
CA SER A 78 2.25 -13.55 -22.80
C SER A 78 1.67 -13.73 -21.39
N VAL A 79 1.72 -12.70 -20.53
CA VAL A 79 1.25 -12.73 -19.14
C VAL A 79 0.35 -11.50 -18.90
N PRO A 80 -0.94 -11.55 -19.28
CA PRO A 80 -1.85 -10.40 -19.21
C PRO A 80 -2.06 -9.89 -17.77
N ASP A 81 -1.97 -10.78 -16.79
CA ASP A 81 -2.10 -10.49 -15.35
C ASP A 81 -0.98 -9.59 -14.81
N SER A 82 0.06 -9.32 -15.61
CA SER A 82 1.15 -8.41 -15.24
C SER A 82 0.78 -6.92 -15.36
N ALA A 83 -0.41 -6.59 -15.86
CA ALA A 83 -0.92 -5.21 -15.95
C ALA A 83 -1.31 -4.65 -14.57
N ILE A 84 -1.37 -3.31 -14.41
CA ILE A 84 -1.77 -2.67 -13.13
C ILE A 84 -3.21 -3.04 -12.83
N LEU A 85 -4.02 -3.08 -13.88
CA LEU A 85 -5.36 -3.61 -13.89
C LEU A 85 -5.37 -4.80 -14.82
N ASP A 86 -5.59 -5.98 -14.26
CA ASP A 86 -5.89 -7.17 -15.03
C ASP A 86 -7.36 -7.15 -15.43
N LEU A 87 -7.63 -6.75 -16.68
CA LEU A 87 -8.99 -6.72 -17.20
C LEU A 87 -9.62 -8.12 -17.25
N THR A 88 -8.82 -9.17 -17.42
CA THR A 88 -9.35 -10.52 -17.59
C THR A 88 -9.95 -11.04 -16.29
N SER A 89 -9.24 -10.90 -15.16
CA SER A 89 -9.77 -11.27 -13.84
C SER A 89 -10.95 -10.40 -13.40
N ILE A 90 -10.93 -9.11 -13.73
CA ILE A 90 -12.05 -8.20 -13.45
C ILE A 90 -13.30 -8.65 -14.23
N MET A 91 -13.14 -9.06 -15.49
CA MET A 91 -14.26 -9.54 -16.31
C MET A 91 -14.80 -10.89 -15.86
N SER A 92 -13.93 -11.83 -15.49
CA SER A 92 -14.33 -13.16 -15.07
C SER A 92 -14.89 -13.19 -13.64
N ASN A 93 -14.91 -12.06 -12.92
CA ASN A 93 -15.27 -11.97 -11.51
C ASN A 93 -14.46 -12.95 -10.62
N THR A 94 -13.26 -13.33 -11.07
CA THR A 94 -12.38 -14.27 -10.34
C THR A 94 -11.28 -13.55 -9.58
N SER A 95 -11.38 -12.23 -9.36
CA SER A 95 -10.34 -11.47 -8.67
C SER A 95 -10.15 -12.01 -7.24
N THR A 96 -9.11 -12.82 -7.05
CA THR A 96 -8.66 -13.28 -5.73
C THR A 96 -7.97 -12.15 -4.96
N ASP A 97 -7.51 -11.12 -5.67
CA ASP A 97 -6.78 -9.99 -5.11
C ASP A 97 -7.63 -8.73 -5.04
N CYS A 98 -7.48 -8.00 -3.92
CA CYS A 98 -8.09 -6.69 -3.73
C CYS A 98 -7.52 -5.71 -4.77
N VAL A 99 -8.35 -5.26 -5.72
CA VAL A 99 -7.97 -4.24 -6.69
C VAL A 99 -7.58 -2.97 -5.93
N PHE A 100 -6.31 -2.57 -6.03
CA PHE A 100 -5.76 -1.40 -5.35
C PHE A 100 -6.46 -0.08 -5.74
N LEU A 101 -7.02 -0.03 -6.94
CA LEU A 101 -7.67 1.14 -7.51
C LEU A 101 -9.20 0.98 -7.46
N ASN A 102 -9.90 2.10 -7.29
CA ASN A 102 -11.35 2.14 -7.32
C ASN A 102 -11.85 1.94 -8.76
N VAL A 103 -12.13 0.67 -9.10
CA VAL A 103 -12.67 0.24 -10.38
C VAL A 103 -14.14 -0.12 -10.20
N THR A 104 -14.99 0.48 -11.01
CA THR A 104 -16.42 0.19 -11.06
C THR A 104 -16.74 -0.41 -12.42
N GLN A 105 -17.37 -1.58 -12.44
CA GLN A 105 -17.89 -2.17 -13.66
C GLN A 105 -19.28 -1.58 -13.94
N GLU A 106 -19.42 -0.92 -15.09
CA GLU A 106 -20.66 -0.27 -15.53
C GLU A 106 -21.33 -1.18 -16.57
N GLY A 107 -22.06 -2.19 -16.10
CA GLY A 107 -22.70 -3.19 -16.96
C GLY A 107 -21.76 -4.32 -17.40
N VAL A 108 -22.06 -4.94 -18.54
CA VAL A 108 -21.27 -6.08 -19.07
C VAL A 108 -20.04 -5.61 -19.86
N ASP A 109 -20.14 -4.42 -20.48
CA ASP A 109 -19.19 -3.99 -21.53
C ASP A 109 -18.36 -2.75 -21.17
N ALA A 110 -18.50 -2.17 -19.97
CA ALA A 110 -17.71 -0.99 -19.59
C ALA A 110 -17.04 -1.15 -18.23
N ILE A 111 -15.74 -0.84 -18.20
CA ILE A 111 -14.96 -0.72 -16.97
C ILE A 111 -14.61 0.75 -16.77
N HIS A 112 -14.95 1.28 -15.60
CA HIS A 112 -14.68 2.66 -15.22
C HIS A 112 -13.65 2.73 -14.09
N LEU A 113 -12.54 3.41 -14.34
CA LEU A 113 -11.48 3.66 -13.37
C LEU A 113 -11.50 5.12 -12.92
N ASN A 114 -11.64 5.34 -11.62
CA ASN A 114 -11.57 6.67 -11.02
C ASN A 114 -10.23 6.89 -10.31
N VAL A 115 -9.37 7.74 -10.89
CA VAL A 115 -8.07 8.09 -10.32
C VAL A 115 -8.12 9.49 -9.72
N LYS A 116 -7.61 9.64 -8.50
CA LYS A 116 -7.46 10.94 -7.85
C LYS A 116 -5.99 11.19 -7.57
N LEU A 117 -5.44 12.22 -8.21
CA LEU A 117 -4.05 12.62 -8.03
C LEU A 117 -3.98 13.85 -7.13
N ILE A 118 -3.23 13.73 -6.04
CA ILE A 118 -2.96 14.83 -5.12
C ILE A 118 -1.52 15.28 -5.32
N TYR A 119 -1.29 16.60 -5.47
CA TYR A 119 0.05 17.11 -5.75
C TYR A 119 0.39 18.38 -4.96
N THR A 120 1.68 18.51 -4.62
CA THR A 120 2.28 19.67 -3.95
C THR A 120 3.72 19.89 -4.48
N PRO A 121 4.26 21.13 -4.52
CA PRO A 121 3.60 22.41 -4.27
C PRO A 121 2.72 22.85 -5.45
N ILE A 122 1.72 23.69 -5.16
CA ILE A 122 0.81 24.24 -6.17
C ILE A 122 1.44 25.51 -6.75
N THR A 123 2.10 25.38 -7.89
CA THR A 123 2.70 26.47 -8.67
C THR A 123 2.06 26.52 -10.06
N ALA A 124 2.24 27.62 -10.80
CA ALA A 124 1.72 27.72 -12.16
C ALA A 124 2.28 26.63 -13.09
N SER A 125 3.56 26.27 -12.93
CA SER A 125 4.20 25.22 -13.72
C SER A 125 3.70 23.82 -13.34
N THR A 126 3.61 23.51 -12.04
CA THR A 126 3.12 22.21 -11.59
C THR A 126 1.65 22.01 -11.95
N ARG A 127 0.82 23.07 -11.88
CA ARG A 127 -0.57 23.00 -12.34
C ARG A 127 -0.69 22.64 -13.81
N LYS A 128 0.07 23.31 -14.70
CA LYS A 128 0.07 23.00 -16.14
C LYS A 128 0.47 21.55 -16.43
N ILE A 129 1.46 21.04 -15.71
CA ILE A 129 1.88 19.63 -15.83
C ILE A 129 0.75 18.70 -15.39
N MET A 130 0.12 18.99 -14.25
CA MET A 130 -0.96 18.15 -13.71
C MET A 130 -2.22 18.18 -14.58
N GLU A 131 -2.55 19.31 -15.20
CA GLU A 131 -3.63 19.40 -16.19
C GLU A 131 -3.31 18.56 -17.45
N LEU A 132 -2.05 18.55 -17.89
CA LEU A 132 -1.62 17.70 -19.00
C LEU A 132 -1.74 16.21 -18.64
N VAL A 133 -1.30 15.83 -17.44
CA VAL A 133 -1.44 14.47 -16.90
C VAL A 133 -2.92 14.09 -16.83
N GLN A 134 -3.76 14.94 -16.23
CA GLN A 134 -5.20 14.73 -16.15
C GLN A 134 -5.80 14.44 -17.52
N LYS A 135 -5.43 15.22 -18.54
CA LYS A 135 -5.91 15.04 -19.91
C LYS A 135 -5.47 13.71 -20.53
N ARG A 136 -4.22 13.29 -20.30
CA ARG A 136 -3.69 12.03 -20.88
C ARG A 136 -4.23 10.78 -20.20
N TYR A 137 -4.61 10.89 -18.93
CA TYR A 137 -5.18 9.79 -18.15
C TYR A 137 -6.72 9.80 -18.13
N SER A 138 -7.38 10.83 -18.66
CA SER A 138 -8.86 10.88 -18.78
C SER A 138 -9.32 10.55 -20.19
N ILE A 139 -9.19 9.28 -20.60
CA ILE A 139 -9.56 8.80 -21.93
C ILE A 139 -10.48 7.57 -21.87
N THR A 140 -11.18 7.33 -22.98
CA THR A 140 -11.92 6.09 -23.21
C THR A 140 -11.20 5.28 -24.28
N ILE A 141 -10.88 4.03 -23.97
CA ILE A 141 -10.22 3.06 -24.83
C ILE A 141 -11.28 2.06 -25.29
N THR A 142 -11.54 2.02 -26.59
CA THR A 142 -12.43 1.02 -27.20
C THR A 142 -11.67 -0.26 -27.47
N ASN A 143 -12.24 -1.40 -27.09
CA ASN A 143 -11.67 -2.74 -27.23
C ASN A 143 -10.25 -2.87 -26.62
N PRO A 144 -10.11 -2.73 -25.28
CA PRO A 144 -8.81 -2.80 -24.62
C PRO A 144 -8.15 -4.19 -24.75
N LEU A 145 -8.93 -5.26 -24.94
CA LEU A 145 -8.42 -6.63 -25.08
C LEU A 145 -7.63 -6.85 -26.38
N ALA A 146 -7.97 -6.14 -27.46
CA ALA A 146 -7.21 -6.18 -28.71
C ALA A 146 -5.75 -5.72 -28.54
N LEU A 147 -5.51 -4.83 -27.57
CA LEU A 147 -4.16 -4.34 -27.25
C LEU A 147 -3.31 -5.41 -26.54
N ILE A 148 -3.96 -6.31 -25.80
CA ILE A 148 -3.33 -7.35 -24.98
C ILE A 148 -3.03 -8.60 -25.82
N TYR A 149 -4.02 -9.09 -26.55
CA TYR A 149 -3.92 -10.38 -27.26
C TYR A 149 -3.41 -10.27 -28.71
N GLY A 150 -3.27 -9.04 -29.22
CA GLY A 150 -2.98 -8.83 -30.63
C GLY A 150 -4.18 -9.19 -31.50
N GLN A 151 -4.24 -8.56 -32.68
CA GLN A 151 -5.32 -8.73 -33.63
C GLN A 151 -5.16 -10.07 -34.37
N HIS A 152 -5.39 -11.19 -33.69
CA HIS A 152 -5.35 -12.51 -34.32
C HIS A 152 -6.75 -12.91 -34.79
N ASP A 153 -6.98 -12.66 -36.09
CA ASP A 153 -7.85 -13.32 -37.06
C ASP A 153 -9.30 -13.71 -36.69
N ASN A 154 -10.23 -13.03 -37.38
CA ASN A 154 -11.45 -13.55 -38.02
C ASN A 154 -11.90 -14.97 -37.61
N SER A 155 -12.68 -15.09 -36.54
CA SER A 155 -13.91 -15.91 -36.56
C SER A 155 -14.69 -15.69 -35.26
N THR A 156 -15.94 -15.25 -35.39
CA THR A 156 -16.98 -15.25 -34.34
C THR A 156 -16.74 -14.37 -33.09
N GLN A 157 -16.34 -13.10 -33.27
CA GLN A 157 -16.48 -12.11 -32.20
C GLN A 157 -17.84 -11.42 -32.33
N ASN A 158 -18.86 -12.04 -31.75
CA ASN A 158 -20.13 -11.35 -31.50
C ASN A 158 -19.86 -10.22 -30.49
N ASP A 159 -19.75 -9.00 -31.02
CA ASP A 159 -20.40 -7.78 -30.53
C ASP A 159 -20.22 -7.34 -29.06
N ALA A 160 -19.13 -7.72 -28.38
CA ALA A 160 -18.74 -7.06 -27.14
C ALA A 160 -17.73 -5.94 -27.46
N THR A 161 -18.22 -4.77 -27.84
CA THR A 161 -17.41 -3.54 -27.96
C THR A 161 -17.07 -3.01 -26.58
N MET A 162 -16.29 -3.79 -25.84
CA MET A 162 -15.93 -3.45 -24.47
C MET A 162 -15.12 -2.15 -24.44
N SER A 163 -15.44 -1.27 -23.50
CA SER A 163 -14.76 0.01 -23.34
C SER A 163 -14.13 0.12 -21.95
N PHE A 164 -12.89 0.59 -21.92
CA PHE A 164 -12.22 0.99 -20.69
C PHE A 164 -12.24 2.51 -20.62
N ARG A 165 -12.85 3.07 -19.58
CA ARG A 165 -12.92 4.50 -19.36
C ARG A 165 -12.14 4.84 -18.11
N SER A 166 -11.12 5.68 -18.25
CA SER A 166 -10.41 6.26 -17.12
C SER A 166 -10.83 7.70 -16.95
N SER A 167 -11.14 8.08 -15.72
CA SER A 167 -11.38 9.46 -15.34
C SER A 167 -10.38 9.85 -14.25
N MET A 168 -9.63 10.93 -14.50
CA MET A 168 -8.67 11.44 -13.54
C MET A 168 -9.15 12.79 -12.99
N SER A 169 -9.12 12.90 -11.66
CA SER A 169 -9.29 14.17 -10.94
C SER A 169 -7.97 14.59 -10.32
N ILE A 170 -7.69 15.89 -10.35
CA ILE A 170 -6.51 16.47 -9.69
C ILE A 170 -6.96 17.33 -8.52
N GLN A 171 -6.28 17.19 -7.38
CA GLN A 171 -6.48 18.05 -6.22
C GLN A 171 -5.13 18.60 -5.75
N GLY A 172 -5.00 19.91 -5.75
CA GLY A 172 -3.85 20.55 -5.10
C GLY A 172 -4.07 20.60 -3.60
N GLU A 173 -3.07 20.20 -2.83
CA GLU A 173 -3.08 20.39 -1.37
C GLU A 173 -2.02 21.45 -0.98
N PHE A 174 -2.43 22.47 -0.25
CA PHE A 174 -1.49 23.43 0.30
C PHE A 174 -0.84 22.80 1.54
N SER A 175 0.41 22.37 1.41
CA SER A 175 1.19 21.92 2.55
C SER A 175 1.54 23.12 3.45
N HIS A 176 0.69 23.37 4.45
CA HIS A 176 0.99 24.28 5.56
C HIS A 176 1.98 23.63 6.54
N ARG A 177 3.13 23.13 6.06
CA ARG A 177 4.27 22.91 6.97
C ARG A 177 5.12 24.15 6.96
N ALA A 178 4.82 24.99 7.94
CA ALA A 178 5.62 26.09 8.42
C ALA A 178 7.10 25.70 8.48
N PHE A 179 7.89 26.28 7.58
CA PHE A 179 9.29 26.56 7.83
C PHE A 179 9.33 27.67 8.89
N LYS A 180 9.12 27.31 10.16
CA LYS A 180 9.58 28.14 11.29
C LYS A 180 11.04 27.77 11.51
N ARG A 181 11.94 28.59 10.96
CA ARG A 181 13.29 28.72 11.50
C ARG A 181 13.23 29.48 12.82
#